data_AF-A0A3D3EQ36-F1
#
_entry.id   AF-A0A3D3EQ36-F1
#
_cell.length_a   1.000
_cell.length_b   1.000
_cell.length_c   1.000
_cell.angle_alpha   90.00
_cell.angle_beta   90.00
_cell.angle_gamma   90.00
#
_symmetry.space_group_name_H-M   'P 1'
#
loop_
_entity.id
_entity.type
_entity.pdbx_description
1 polymer ?
#
loop_
_entity_poly.entity_id
_entity_poly.type
_entity_poly.pdbx_seq_one_letter_code
_entity_poly.pdbx_strand_id
1 'polypeptide(L)'
;MDKQLFQKACNEVIGQQIGMNGIGTLSEKTVHSVLKNYLAPDPSHHEIKVGRFVADIYNENGIIEIQTRSFDKLRRKLQDFLSYAPVTIVYPIPSTKWIRWINPQSGEISPPRKSPKRGKPYSIFPELYKIKNYLTNPNLNLQILLMDLEEYRFLDGWSKDHKKGSTRCDRIPIELIDEISIRSLDDYQFLVP
;
A
#
# COMPACT_ATOMS: atom_id res chain seq x y z
N MET A 1 15.72 0.24 -6.53
CA MET A 1 14.72 -0.82 -6.29
C MET A 1 15.43 -2.11 -5.92
N ASP A 2 15.15 -2.64 -4.73
CA ASP A 2 15.73 -3.91 -4.25
C ASP A 2 14.67 -5.01 -4.25
N LYS A 3 14.60 -5.77 -5.35
CA LYS A 3 13.64 -6.86 -5.50
C LYS A 3 13.87 -8.00 -4.51
N GLN A 4 15.11 -8.23 -4.07
CA GLN A 4 15.43 -9.32 -3.13
C GLN A 4 14.94 -8.98 -1.73
N LEU A 5 15.18 -7.75 -1.27
CA LEU A 5 14.64 -7.26 -0.01
C LEU A 5 13.11 -7.27 -0.02
N PHE A 6 12.49 -6.84 -1.11
CA PHE A 6 11.04 -6.89 -1.27
C PHE A 6 10.49 -8.32 -1.16
N GLN A 7 11.12 -9.28 -1.84
CA GLN A 7 10.71 -10.68 -1.75
C GLN A 7 10.90 -11.25 -0.34
N LYS A 8 11.99 -10.88 0.34
CA LYS A 8 12.23 -11.26 1.74
C LYS A 8 11.12 -10.72 2.64
N ALA A 9 10.77 -9.45 2.52
CA ALA A 9 9.66 -8.84 3.27
C ALA A 9 8.32 -9.53 3.00
N CYS A 10 8.05 -9.92 1.74
CA CYS A 10 6.86 -10.71 1.40
C CYS A 10 6.85 -12.05 2.14
N ASN A 11 7.96 -12.81 2.05
CA ASN A 11 8.07 -14.14 2.65
C ASN A 11 7.96 -14.09 4.18
N GLU A 12 8.56 -13.09 4.82
CA GLU A 12 8.52 -12.91 6.28
C GLU A 12 7.09 -12.62 6.76
N VAL A 13 6.40 -11.66 6.14
CA VAL A 13 5.03 -11.29 6.54
C VAL A 13 4.04 -12.42 6.27
N ILE A 14 4.13 -13.06 5.10
CA ILE A 14 3.25 -14.18 4.74
C ILE A 14 3.54 -15.39 5.65
N GLY A 15 4.81 -15.68 5.92
CA GLY A 15 5.23 -16.76 6.82
C GLY A 15 4.74 -16.56 8.26
N GLN A 16 4.82 -15.34 8.78
CA GLN A 16 4.28 -14.98 10.10
C GLN A 16 2.76 -15.18 10.17
N GLN A 17 2.00 -14.79 9.14
CA GLN A 17 0.55 -14.99 9.10
C GLN A 17 0.15 -16.46 9.12
N ILE A 18 0.91 -17.33 8.44
CA ILE A 18 0.67 -18.78 8.42
C ILE A 18 0.98 -19.41 9.79
N GLY A 19 2.08 -18.97 10.44
CA GLY A 19 2.53 -19.51 11.72
C GLY A 19 1.71 -19.09 12.94
N MET A 20 1.01 -17.94 12.87
CA MET A 20 0.27 -17.41 14.02
C MET A 20 -1.13 -17.99 14.20
N ASN A 21 -1.79 -18.51 13.15
CA ASN A 21 -3.06 -19.25 13.19
C ASN A 21 -3.31 -19.89 11.81
N GLY A 22 -3.40 -21.21 11.72
CA GLY A 22 -3.35 -21.97 10.46
C GLY A 22 -4.28 -21.47 9.35
N ILE A 23 -3.74 -21.32 8.13
CA ILE A 23 -4.36 -21.10 6.79
C ILE A 23 -5.46 -20.02 6.66
N GLY A 24 -5.96 -19.41 7.74
CA GLY A 24 -7.21 -18.66 7.74
C GLY A 24 -7.12 -17.14 7.89
N THR A 25 -5.95 -16.54 8.12
CA THR A 25 -5.89 -15.12 8.53
C THR A 25 -5.36 -14.19 7.44
N LEU A 26 -6.07 -14.16 6.31
CA LEU A 26 -6.00 -13.03 5.39
C LEU A 26 -6.54 -11.78 6.12
N SER A 27 -5.75 -10.72 6.21
CA SER A 27 -6.10 -9.50 6.93
C SER A 27 -5.98 -8.32 5.98
N GLU A 28 -6.87 -7.32 6.02
CA GLU A 28 -6.85 -6.19 5.06
C GLU A 28 -5.63 -5.23 5.23
N LYS A 29 -4.44 -5.75 5.54
CA LYS A 29 -3.23 -5.02 5.90
C LYS A 29 -1.93 -5.64 5.36
N THR A 30 -1.96 -6.76 4.64
CA THR A 30 -0.72 -7.45 4.22
C THR A 30 0.19 -6.56 3.36
N VAL A 31 -0.36 -5.83 2.38
CA VAL A 31 0.41 -4.82 1.62
C VAL A 31 1.10 -3.83 2.54
N HIS A 32 0.43 -3.34 3.57
CA HIS A 32 0.97 -2.34 4.48
C HIS A 32 2.12 -2.92 5.31
N SER A 33 1.94 -4.11 5.89
CA SER A 33 3.00 -4.81 6.63
C SER A 33 4.21 -5.15 5.78
N VAL A 34 4.02 -5.66 4.56
CA VAL A 34 5.12 -5.95 3.62
C VAL A 34 5.90 -4.68 3.30
N LEU A 35 5.20 -3.58 3.00
CA LEU A 35 5.85 -2.32 2.66
C LEU A 35 6.59 -1.71 3.85
N LYS A 36 6.08 -1.85 5.08
CA LYS A 36 6.84 -1.44 6.28
C LYS A 36 8.18 -2.18 6.38
N ASN A 37 8.17 -3.49 6.25
CA ASN A 37 9.39 -4.32 6.28
C ASN A 37 10.32 -4.06 5.09
N TYR A 38 9.77 -3.75 3.91
CA TYR A 38 10.57 -3.38 2.74
C TYR A 38 11.28 -2.03 2.91
N LEU A 39 10.56 -1.02 3.39
CA LEU A 39 11.05 0.36 3.48
C LEU A 39 11.91 0.60 4.72
N ALA A 40 11.65 -0.13 5.81
CA ALA A 40 12.46 -0.13 7.01
C ALA A 40 12.56 -1.57 7.57
N PRO A 41 13.60 -2.33 7.21
CA PRO A 41 13.72 -3.72 7.65
C PRO A 41 13.87 -3.89 9.17
N ASP A 42 14.35 -2.85 9.89
CA ASP A 42 14.36 -2.84 11.34
C ASP A 42 12.97 -2.45 11.89
N PRO A 43 12.25 -3.38 12.57
CA PRO A 43 10.93 -3.12 13.13
C PRO A 43 10.92 -2.05 14.24
N SER A 44 12.08 -1.70 14.80
CA SER A 44 12.20 -0.64 15.81
C SER A 44 11.78 0.74 15.28
N HIS A 45 11.71 0.90 13.95
CA HIS A 45 11.25 2.11 13.27
C HIS A 45 9.75 2.10 12.92
N HIS A 46 9.01 1.03 13.20
CA HIS A 46 7.60 0.90 12.80
C HIS A 46 6.65 1.44 13.87
N GLU A 47 5.53 2.02 13.43
CA GLU A 47 4.43 2.46 14.32
C GLU A 47 4.90 3.42 15.43
N ILE A 48 5.75 4.38 15.07
CA ILE A 48 6.38 5.30 16.02
C ILE A 48 5.47 6.50 16.31
N LYS A 49 5.33 6.82 17.59
CA LYS A 49 4.58 8.00 18.03
C LYS A 49 5.36 9.27 17.69
N VAL A 50 4.73 10.16 16.91
CA VAL A 50 5.25 11.48 16.55
C VAL A 50 4.19 12.51 16.91
N GLY A 51 4.47 13.32 17.94
CA GLY A 51 3.50 14.23 18.53
C GLY A 51 2.26 13.47 19.03
N ARG A 52 1.10 13.78 18.44
CA ARG A 52 -0.20 13.15 18.78
C ARG A 52 -0.61 11.99 17.86
N PHE A 53 0.17 11.71 16.82
CA PHE A 53 -0.13 10.67 15.84
C PHE A 53 0.89 9.53 15.91
N VAL A 54 0.56 8.43 15.25
CA VAL A 54 1.46 7.31 15.01
C VAL A 54 1.80 7.29 13.53
N ALA A 55 3.10 7.36 13.22
CA ALA A 55 3.66 7.22 11.89
C ALA A 55 3.83 5.75 11.55
N ASP A 56 3.63 5.36 10.28
CA ASP A 56 3.87 3.97 9.88
C ASP A 56 5.34 3.59 10.03
N ILE A 57 6.25 4.50 9.65
CA ILE A 57 7.69 4.37 9.85
C ILE A 57 8.26 5.73 10.27
N TYR A 58 9.21 5.74 11.20
CA TYR A 58 10.04 6.89 11.50
C TYR A 58 11.50 6.45 11.71
N ASN A 59 12.41 6.98 10.89
CA ASN A 59 13.83 6.67 10.92
C ASN A 59 14.68 7.92 10.62
N GLU A 60 15.98 7.75 10.38
CA GLU A 60 16.92 8.84 10.11
C GLU A 60 16.58 9.69 8.88
N ASN A 61 15.82 9.13 7.93
CA ASN A 61 15.39 9.83 6.70
C ASN A 61 14.07 10.60 6.88
N GLY A 62 13.42 10.48 8.04
CA GLY A 62 12.17 11.14 8.36
C GLY A 62 11.00 10.16 8.49
N ILE A 63 9.80 10.69 8.26
CA ILE A 63 8.53 10.01 8.49
C ILE A 63 8.04 9.40 7.17
N ILE A 64 7.57 8.16 7.19
CA ILE A 64 6.93 7.52 6.05
C ILE A 64 5.49 7.13 6.41
N GLU A 65 4.55 7.46 5.54
CA GLU A 65 3.13 7.08 5.64
C GLU A 65 2.73 6.30 4.39
N ILE A 66 2.33 5.04 4.56
CA ILE A 66 1.91 4.17 3.46
C ILE A 66 0.39 4.31 3.30
N GLN A 67 -0.03 4.91 2.19
CA GLN A 67 -1.44 5.24 1.96
C GLN A 67 -1.93 4.69 0.63
N THR A 68 -3.12 4.08 0.62
CA THR A 68 -3.72 3.51 -0.62
C THR A 68 -4.91 4.31 -1.13
N ARG A 69 -5.48 5.18 -0.29
CA ARG A 69 -6.64 6.03 -0.56
C ARG A 69 -6.81 7.06 0.57
N SER A 70 -7.72 8.00 0.38
CA SER A 70 -8.22 8.91 1.42
C SER A 70 -7.17 9.87 1.98
N PHE A 71 -6.35 10.48 1.10
CA PHE A 71 -5.35 11.49 1.49
C PHE A 71 -5.97 12.70 2.19
N ASP A 72 -7.28 12.94 2.03
CA ASP A 72 -8.03 13.93 2.82
C ASP A 72 -7.92 13.71 4.34
N LYS A 73 -7.87 12.45 4.79
CA LYS A 73 -7.68 12.10 6.20
C LYS A 73 -6.24 12.33 6.68
N LEU A 74 -5.29 12.39 5.75
CA LEU A 74 -3.88 12.60 6.05
C LEU A 74 -3.56 14.06 6.36
N ARG A 75 -4.38 15.03 5.92
CA ARG A 75 -4.13 16.48 6.08
C ARG A 75 -3.75 16.87 7.51
N ARG A 76 -4.49 16.35 8.50
CA ARG A 76 -4.23 16.62 9.93
C ARG A 76 -2.87 16.06 10.38
N LYS A 77 -2.49 14.86 9.91
CA LYS A 77 -1.17 14.29 10.17
C LYS A 77 -0.08 15.11 9.50
N LEU A 78 -0.26 15.46 8.21
CA LEU A 78 0.72 16.22 7.43
C LEU A 78 1.02 17.58 8.05
N GLN A 79 0.01 18.29 8.54
CA GLN A 79 0.20 19.58 9.20
C GLN A 79 1.16 19.48 10.39
N ASP A 80 1.05 18.42 11.18
CA ASP A 80 1.95 18.21 12.32
C ASP A 80 3.30 17.65 11.84
N PHE A 81 3.31 16.56 11.07
CA PHE A 81 4.52 15.86 10.66
C PHE A 81 5.50 16.71 9.86
N LEU A 82 5.00 17.51 8.90
CA LEU A 82 5.86 18.36 8.05
C LEU A 82 6.56 19.47 8.85
N SER A 83 6.09 19.78 10.06
CA SER A 83 6.75 20.71 10.99
C SER A 83 7.88 20.06 11.79
N TYR A 84 7.91 18.73 11.89
CA TYR A 84 8.90 17.97 12.67
C TYR A 84 10.02 17.38 11.80
N ALA A 85 9.68 16.80 10.66
CA ALA A 85 10.62 16.08 9.80
C ALA A 85 10.13 16.05 8.34
N PRO A 86 11.01 15.73 7.37
CA PRO A 86 10.58 15.31 6.04
C PRO A 86 9.58 14.16 6.11
N VAL A 87 8.55 14.22 5.27
CA VAL A 87 7.48 13.23 5.19
C VAL A 87 7.44 12.64 3.79
N THR A 88 7.50 11.32 3.69
CA THR A 88 7.31 10.60 2.44
C THR A 88 5.97 9.87 2.47
N ILE A 89 5.08 10.19 1.53
CA ILE A 89 3.86 9.40 1.33
C ILE A 89 4.18 8.29 0.33
N VAL A 90 4.11 7.04 0.78
CA VAL A 90 4.25 5.88 -0.08
C VAL A 90 2.87 5.48 -0.60
N TYR A 91 2.71 5.46 -1.93
CA TYR A 91 1.46 5.13 -2.60
C TYR A 91 1.61 3.86 -3.46
N PRO A 92 1.25 2.68 -2.92
CA PRO A 92 1.34 1.45 -3.69
C PRO A 92 0.19 1.33 -4.71
N ILE A 93 0.57 1.04 -5.95
CA ILE A 93 -0.32 0.87 -7.10
C ILE A 93 -0.22 -0.58 -7.61
N PRO A 94 -1.33 -1.32 -7.69
CA PRO A 94 -1.34 -2.63 -8.33
C PRO A 94 -1.05 -2.50 -9.83
N SER A 95 0.13 -2.89 -10.31
CA SER A 95 0.51 -2.88 -11.73
C SER A 95 -0.33 -3.92 -12.49
N THR A 96 -0.11 -5.20 -12.19
CA THR A 96 -1.02 -6.30 -12.49
C THR A 96 -1.68 -6.80 -11.20
N LYS A 97 -2.95 -7.17 -11.30
CA LYS A 97 -3.68 -7.77 -10.18
C LYS A 97 -4.37 -9.04 -10.62
N TRP A 98 -4.19 -10.13 -9.89
CA TRP A 98 -4.98 -11.36 -10.03
C TRP A 98 -6.03 -11.40 -8.93
N ILE A 99 -7.23 -11.88 -9.24
CA ILE A 99 -8.35 -11.95 -8.31
C ILE A 99 -8.65 -13.41 -8.03
N ARG A 100 -8.74 -13.76 -6.76
CA ARG A 100 -9.21 -15.05 -6.26
C ARG A 100 -10.48 -14.85 -5.45
N TRP A 101 -11.43 -15.76 -5.63
CA TRP A 101 -12.71 -15.73 -4.96
C TRP A 101 -12.74 -16.79 -3.87
N ILE A 102 -13.13 -16.40 -2.67
CA ILE A 102 -13.28 -17.27 -1.52
C ILE A 102 -14.76 -17.52 -1.34
N ASN A 103 -15.18 -18.78 -1.36
CA ASN A 103 -16.51 -19.16 -0.91
C ASN A 103 -16.55 -19.05 0.63
N PRO A 104 -17.36 -18.16 1.22
CA PRO A 104 -17.33 -17.92 2.66
C PRO A 104 -17.87 -19.10 3.49
N GLN A 105 -18.65 -20.02 2.89
CA GLN A 105 -19.16 -21.20 3.58
C GLN A 105 -18.18 -22.37 3.55
N SER A 106 -17.58 -22.67 2.39
CA SER A 106 -16.67 -23.82 2.24
C SER A 106 -15.20 -23.49 2.41
N GLY A 107 -14.82 -22.20 2.35
CA GLY A 107 -13.43 -21.77 2.32
C GLY A 107 -12.71 -22.05 0.99
N GLU A 108 -13.39 -22.59 -0.01
CA GLU A 108 -12.81 -22.91 -1.31
C GLU A 108 -12.34 -21.63 -2.02
N ILE A 109 -11.12 -21.68 -2.57
CA ILE A 109 -10.49 -20.57 -3.28
C ILE A 109 -10.46 -20.87 -4.78
N SER A 110 -11.02 -19.97 -5.58
CA SER A 110 -10.99 -20.11 -7.03
C SER A 110 -9.55 -20.01 -7.59
N PRO A 111 -9.30 -20.58 -8.79
CA PRO A 111 -8.11 -20.25 -9.56
C PRO A 111 -7.96 -18.74 -9.76
N PRO A 112 -6.72 -18.23 -9.93
CA PRO A 112 -6.48 -16.80 -10.08
C PRO A 112 -6.96 -16.34 -11.45
N ARG A 113 -7.68 -15.21 -11.49
CA ARG A 113 -8.05 -14.53 -12.75
C ARG A 113 -7.36 -13.17 -12.84
N LYS A 114 -6.63 -12.92 -13.92
CA LYS A 114 -6.05 -11.58 -14.18
C LYS A 114 -7.15 -10.52 -14.29
N SER A 115 -6.98 -9.40 -13.59
CA SER A 115 -7.83 -8.23 -13.70
C SER A 115 -7.53 -7.48 -15.00
N PRO A 116 -8.54 -6.99 -15.73
CA PRO A 116 -8.31 -6.17 -16.92
C PRO A 116 -7.75 -4.78 -16.56
N LYS A 117 -7.96 -4.31 -15.32
CA LYS A 117 -7.46 -3.01 -14.87
C LYS A 117 -5.97 -3.10 -14.59
N ARG A 118 -5.19 -2.25 -15.27
CA ARG A 118 -3.77 -2.04 -14.99
C ARG A 118 -3.56 -0.77 -14.19
N GLY A 119 -2.65 -0.82 -13.23
CA GLY A 119 -2.19 0.35 -12.50
C GLY A 119 -1.29 1.21 -13.37
N LYS A 120 -1.36 2.52 -13.17
CA LYS A 120 -0.48 3.49 -13.80
C LYS A 120 -0.11 4.56 -12.78
N PRO A 121 1.11 5.14 -12.83
CA PRO A 121 1.58 6.11 -11.83
C PRO A 121 0.58 7.25 -11.58
N TYR A 122 0.02 7.80 -12.66
CA TYR A 122 -0.97 8.89 -12.62
C TYR A 122 -2.29 8.56 -11.91
N SER A 123 -2.53 7.31 -11.52
CA SER A 123 -3.71 6.94 -10.73
C SER A 123 -3.72 7.60 -9.34
N ILE A 124 -2.60 8.15 -8.90
CA ILE A 124 -2.48 8.93 -7.65
C ILE A 124 -3.15 10.31 -7.72
N PHE A 125 -3.38 10.88 -8.91
CA PHE A 125 -3.86 12.27 -9.06
C PHE A 125 -5.11 12.64 -8.24
N PRO A 126 -6.17 11.80 -8.17
CA PRO A 126 -7.32 12.10 -7.33
C PRO A 126 -6.99 12.26 -5.85
N GLU A 127 -5.96 11.55 -5.36
CA GLU A 127 -5.48 11.66 -3.99
C GLU A 127 -4.60 12.90 -3.79
N LEU A 128 -3.73 13.22 -4.75
CA LEU A 128 -2.92 14.45 -4.71
C LEU A 128 -3.78 15.71 -4.65
N TYR A 129 -4.87 15.76 -5.42
CA TYR A 129 -5.80 16.88 -5.38
C TYR A 129 -6.35 17.16 -3.97
N LYS A 130 -6.52 16.11 -3.16
CA LYS A 130 -7.03 16.25 -1.78
C LYS A 130 -6.01 16.93 -0.88
N ILE A 131 -4.71 16.82 -1.15
CA ILE A 131 -3.64 17.45 -0.35
C ILE A 131 -2.91 18.55 -1.11
N LYS A 132 -3.55 19.14 -2.14
CA LYS A 132 -2.93 20.14 -3.03
C LYS A 132 -2.17 21.27 -2.32
N ASN A 133 -2.64 21.71 -1.15
CA ASN A 133 -2.01 22.76 -0.35
C ASN A 133 -0.64 22.37 0.24
N TYR A 134 -0.28 21.08 0.22
CA TYR A 134 0.98 20.56 0.74
C TYR A 134 1.98 20.18 -0.36
N LEU A 135 1.55 20.09 -1.62
CA LEU A 135 2.36 19.53 -2.72
C LEU A 135 3.59 20.38 -3.06
N THR A 136 3.61 21.65 -2.69
CA THR A 136 4.75 22.57 -2.86
C THR A 136 5.64 22.65 -1.63
N ASN A 137 5.35 21.89 -0.57
CA ASN A 137 6.15 21.89 0.64
C ASN A 137 7.46 21.11 0.37
N PRO A 138 8.65 21.70 0.60
CA PRO A 138 9.93 21.04 0.32
C PRO A 138 10.19 19.81 1.21
N ASN A 139 9.47 19.66 2.32
CA ASN A 139 9.56 18.50 3.20
C ASN A 139 8.58 17.38 2.82
N LEU A 140 7.74 17.56 1.79
CA LEU A 140 6.83 16.51 1.33
C LEU A 140 7.39 15.80 0.11
N ASN A 141 7.63 14.50 0.25
CA ASN A 141 8.00 13.59 -0.82
C ASN A 141 6.86 12.61 -1.13
N LEU A 142 6.83 12.10 -2.35
CA LEU A 142 5.95 10.99 -2.75
C LEU A 142 6.80 9.85 -3.28
N GLN A 143 6.45 8.63 -2.94
CA GLN A 143 7.04 7.43 -3.53
C GLN A 143 5.92 6.52 -4.02
N ILE A 144 5.87 6.29 -5.32
CA ILE A 144 4.87 5.43 -5.96
C ILE A 144 5.51 4.08 -6.21
N LEU A 145 4.92 3.03 -5.63
CA LEU A 145 5.39 1.66 -5.78
C LEU A 145 4.43 0.90 -6.69
N LEU A 146 4.87 0.59 -7.92
CA LEU A 146 4.11 -0.28 -8.80
C LEU A 146 4.45 -1.72 -8.45
N MET A 147 3.43 -2.51 -8.14
CA MET A 147 3.62 -3.87 -7.67
C MET A 147 2.53 -4.80 -8.18
N ASP A 148 2.90 -6.03 -8.46
CA ASP A 148 1.98 -7.10 -8.83
C ASP A 148 1.36 -7.70 -7.57
N LEU A 149 0.04 -7.93 -7.57
CA LEU A 149 -0.72 -8.35 -6.39
C LEU A 149 -1.71 -9.49 -6.69
N GLU A 150 -1.90 -10.39 -5.73
CA GLU A 150 -3.09 -11.24 -5.64
C GLU A 150 -4.12 -10.62 -4.69
N GLU A 151 -5.33 -10.37 -5.15
CA GLU A 151 -6.45 -9.88 -4.34
C GLU A 151 -7.45 -11.00 -4.06
N TYR A 152 -7.72 -11.21 -2.77
CA TYR A 152 -8.66 -12.20 -2.29
C TYR A 152 -9.97 -11.50 -1.91
N ARG A 153 -11.09 -12.02 -2.41
CA ARG A 153 -12.42 -11.45 -2.17
C ARG A 153 -13.41 -12.55 -1.82
N PHE A 154 -14.36 -12.26 -0.94
CA PHE A 154 -15.44 -13.19 -0.65
C PHE A 154 -16.48 -13.19 -1.78
N LEU A 155 -17.14 -14.33 -1.99
CA LEU A 155 -18.35 -14.44 -2.80
C LEU A 155 -19.58 -14.07 -1.96
N ASP A 156 -19.63 -12.83 -1.51
CA ASP A 156 -20.66 -12.27 -0.61
C ASP A 156 -21.37 -11.04 -1.21
N GLY A 157 -21.13 -10.78 -2.49
CA GLY A 157 -21.76 -9.67 -3.22
C GLY A 157 -23.25 -9.86 -3.47
N TRP A 158 -23.93 -8.78 -3.81
CA TRP A 158 -25.38 -8.72 -4.05
C TRP A 158 -25.80 -9.21 -5.46
N SER A 159 -24.86 -9.42 -6.38
CA SER A 159 -25.17 -9.94 -7.71
C SER A 159 -25.47 -11.45 -7.70
N LYS A 160 -26.09 -11.96 -8.77
CA LYS A 160 -26.39 -13.39 -8.94
C LYS A 160 -25.16 -14.31 -8.82
N ASP A 161 -23.99 -13.82 -9.21
CA ASP A 161 -22.70 -14.52 -9.09
C ASP A 161 -21.93 -14.15 -7.79
N HIS A 162 -22.53 -13.35 -6.91
CA HIS A 162 -21.99 -12.87 -5.65
C HIS A 162 -20.69 -12.04 -5.75
N LYS A 163 -20.39 -11.44 -6.91
CA LYS A 163 -19.15 -10.67 -7.14
C LYS A 163 -19.32 -9.16 -6.99
N LYS A 164 -20.46 -8.59 -7.35
CA LYS A 164 -20.67 -7.14 -7.25
C LYS A 164 -20.93 -6.73 -5.82
N GLY A 165 -20.23 -5.68 -5.38
CA GLY A 165 -20.30 -5.22 -3.99
C GLY A 165 -19.63 -6.15 -2.99
N SER A 166 -18.87 -7.15 -3.46
CA SER A 166 -18.26 -8.13 -2.57
C SER A 166 -17.22 -7.52 -1.63
N THR A 167 -16.99 -8.17 -0.50
CA THR A 167 -15.99 -7.76 0.47
C THR A 167 -14.60 -8.19 0.01
N ARG A 168 -13.63 -7.27 0.12
CA ARG A 168 -12.22 -7.60 -0.08
C ARG A 168 -11.67 -8.16 1.23
N CYS A 169 -11.05 -9.32 1.15
CA CYS A 169 -10.41 -9.98 2.28
C CYS A 169 -8.99 -9.43 2.47
N ASP A 170 -8.14 -9.54 1.45
CA ASP A 170 -6.75 -9.09 1.50
C ASP A 170 -6.15 -8.87 0.11
N ARG A 171 -4.95 -8.30 0.06
CA ARG A 171 -4.06 -8.21 -1.09
C ARG A 171 -2.67 -8.67 -0.70
N ILE A 172 -2.15 -9.66 -1.40
CA ILE A 172 -0.83 -10.23 -1.20
C ILE A 172 0.10 -9.71 -2.30
N PRO A 173 1.16 -8.97 -1.95
CA PRO A 173 2.19 -8.59 -2.92
C PRO A 173 2.95 -9.79 -3.48
N ILE A 174 3.25 -9.73 -4.78
CA ILE A 174 3.96 -10.78 -5.52
C ILE A 174 5.31 -10.27 -5.98
N GLU A 175 5.33 -9.13 -6.68
CA GLU A 175 6.55 -8.58 -7.28
C GLU A 175 6.52 -7.05 -7.23
N LEU A 176 7.68 -6.45 -6.94
CA LEU A 176 7.89 -5.02 -7.11
C LEU A 176 8.32 -4.75 -8.56
N ILE A 177 7.50 -4.00 -9.28
CA ILE A 177 7.64 -3.75 -10.72
C ILE A 177 8.44 -2.48 -10.96
N ASP A 178 8.11 -1.40 -10.27
CA ASP A 178 8.77 -0.10 -10.45
C ASP A 178 8.62 0.80 -9.22
N GLU A 179 9.53 1.77 -9.10
CA GLU A 179 9.56 2.77 -8.05
C GLU A 179 9.77 4.17 -8.62
N ILE A 180 8.82 5.06 -8.38
CA ILE A 180 8.89 6.45 -8.83
C ILE A 180 8.95 7.35 -7.61
N SER A 181 10.02 8.14 -7.51
CA SER A 181 10.19 9.14 -6.46
C SER A 181 9.87 10.53 -6.99
N ILE A 182 9.04 11.29 -6.26
CA ILE A 182 8.75 12.69 -6.51
C ILE A 182 9.27 13.46 -5.29
N ARG A 183 10.37 14.21 -5.47
CA ARG A 183 11.05 14.97 -4.41
C ARG A 183 11.08 16.47 -4.70
N SER A 184 10.77 16.86 -5.93
CA SER A 184 10.73 18.24 -6.40
C SER A 184 9.50 18.49 -7.27
N LEU A 185 9.25 19.77 -7.57
CA LEU A 185 8.17 20.15 -8.49
C LEU A 185 8.39 19.64 -9.92
N ASP A 186 9.64 19.55 -10.36
CA ASP A 186 9.98 19.08 -11.70
C ASP A 186 9.70 17.58 -11.86
N ASP A 187 9.82 16.79 -10.79
CA ASP A 187 9.59 15.34 -10.83
C ASP A 187 8.13 14.98 -11.15
N TYR A 188 7.17 15.88 -10.94
CA TYR A 188 5.76 15.62 -11.29
C TYR A 188 5.57 15.34 -12.79
N GLN A 189 6.52 15.71 -13.65
CA GLN A 189 6.54 15.34 -15.05
C GLN A 189 6.52 13.81 -15.26
N PHE A 190 7.07 13.02 -14.32
CA PHE A 190 7.04 11.55 -14.38
C PHE A 190 5.63 10.97 -14.28
N LEU A 191 4.65 11.77 -13.85
CA LEU A 191 3.25 11.37 -13.76
C LEU A 191 2.45 11.73 -15.01
N VAL A 192 3.03 12.45 -15.97
CA VAL A 192 2.36 12.84 -17.20
C VAL A 192 2.68 11.81 -18.31
N PRO A 193 1.67 11.22 -18.98
CA PRO A 193 1.87 10.24 -20.04
C PRO A 193 2.56 10.78 -21.30
#